data_AF-A0A964V0I9-F1
#
_entry.id   AF-A0A964V0I9-F1
#
_cell.length_a   1.000
_cell.length_b   1.000
_cell.length_c   1.000
_cell.angle_alpha   90.00
_cell.angle_beta   90.00
_cell.angle_gamma   90.00
#
_symmetry.space_group_name_H-M   'P 1'
#
loop_
_entity.id
_entity.type
_entity.pdbx_description
1 polymer ?
#
loop_
_entity_poly.entity_id
_entity_poly.type
_entity_poly.pdbx_seq_one_letter_code
_entity_poly.pdbx_strand_id
1 'polypeptide(L)'
;MDPMGMSEREYWADVAKRPGMFVGQTSLARLEAYVDGYDAHAQRHGGPGLGGWREWLVTRRGRSCNHTWQGQVRHLALPEGWDSWELPADQEQQVIRVLFELLDQFLAERELAEREGATHAR
;
A
#
# COMPACT_ATOMS: atom_id res chain seq x y z
N MET A 1 -17.79 5.40 12.73
CA MET A 1 -16.37 5.02 12.59
C MET A 1 -15.58 6.24 13.01
N ASP A 2 -14.77 6.13 14.05
CA ASP A 2 -13.84 7.20 14.45
C ASP A 2 -12.48 6.89 13.81
N PRO A 3 -12.16 7.47 12.65
CA PRO A 3 -10.89 7.20 11.96
C PRO A 3 -9.68 7.67 12.75
N MET A 4 -9.85 8.52 13.78
CA MET A 4 -8.74 9.08 14.56
C MET A 4 -8.26 8.15 15.68
N GLY A 5 -9.06 7.15 16.05
CA GLY A 5 -8.71 6.16 17.09
C GLY A 5 -8.11 4.86 16.55
N MET A 6 -8.02 4.71 15.23
CA MET A 6 -7.53 3.51 14.56
C MET A 6 -6.04 3.60 14.28
N SER A 7 -5.33 2.48 14.37
CA SER A 7 -4.00 2.35 13.77
C SER A 7 -4.07 2.51 12.25
N GLU A 8 -2.95 2.86 11.64
CA GLU A 8 -2.87 2.99 10.18
C GLU A 8 -3.17 1.66 9.48
N ARG A 9 -2.73 0.53 10.07
CA ARG A 9 -3.06 -0.81 9.60
C ARG A 9 -4.55 -1.08 9.63
N GLU A 10 -5.23 -0.76 10.73
CA GLU A 10 -6.68 -0.93 10.84
C GLU A 10 -7.44 -0.06 9.83
N TYR A 11 -6.95 1.17 9.57
CA TYR A 11 -7.52 2.05 8.56
C TYR A 11 -7.45 1.43 7.18
N TRP A 12 -6.27 0.99 6.74
CA TRP A 12 -6.11 0.35 5.43
C TRP A 12 -6.85 -0.99 5.33
N ALA A 13 -6.99 -1.73 6.44
CA ALA A 13 -7.81 -2.93 6.49
C ALA A 13 -9.32 -2.63 6.30
N ASP A 14 -9.81 -1.48 6.76
CA ASP A 14 -11.19 -1.06 6.47
C ASP A 14 -11.37 -0.61 5.02
N VAL A 15 -10.38 0.12 4.46
CA VAL A 15 -10.37 0.50 3.04
C VAL A 15 -10.43 -0.74 2.15
N ALA A 16 -9.64 -1.78 2.46
CA ALA A 16 -9.62 -3.03 1.72
C ALA A 16 -10.97 -3.76 1.71
N LYS A 17 -11.78 -3.64 2.77
CA LYS A 17 -13.11 -4.28 2.84
C LYS A 17 -14.10 -3.66 1.87
N ARG A 18 -14.02 -2.35 1.64
CA ARG A 18 -15.02 -1.59 0.87
C ARG A 18 -14.37 -0.47 0.05
N PRO A 19 -13.45 -0.79 -0.89
CA PRO A 19 -12.68 0.22 -1.63
C PRO A 19 -13.58 1.23 -2.36
N GLY A 20 -14.72 0.77 -2.91
CA GLY A 20 -15.70 1.65 -3.57
C GLY A 20 -16.29 2.73 -2.67
N MET A 21 -16.34 2.56 -1.34
CA MET A 21 -16.78 3.64 -0.45
C MET A 21 -15.78 4.80 -0.39
N PHE A 22 -14.51 4.55 -0.68
CA PHE A 22 -13.43 5.53 -0.60
C PHE A 22 -13.14 6.16 -1.97
N VAL A 23 -13.28 5.38 -3.06
CA VAL A 23 -12.95 5.84 -4.43
C VAL A 23 -14.15 5.87 -5.40
N GLY A 24 -15.36 5.65 -4.90
CA GLY A 24 -16.61 5.58 -5.67
C GLY A 24 -16.73 4.28 -6.47
N GLN A 25 -16.07 4.24 -7.63
CA GLN A 25 -15.94 3.02 -8.44
C GLN A 25 -14.54 2.46 -8.22
N THR A 26 -14.46 1.18 -7.87
CA THR A 26 -13.18 0.52 -7.67
C THR A 26 -12.50 0.27 -9.01
N SER A 27 -11.33 0.87 -9.20
CA SER A 27 -10.36 0.54 -10.25
C SER A 27 -8.96 0.71 -9.67
N LEU A 28 -7.97 0.05 -10.27
CA LEU A 28 -6.60 0.11 -9.78
C LEU A 28 -6.07 1.55 -9.82
N ALA A 29 -6.29 2.27 -10.93
CA ALA A 29 -5.84 3.65 -11.07
C ALA A 29 -6.41 4.59 -9.98
N ARG A 30 -7.67 4.40 -9.58
CA ARG A 30 -8.29 5.22 -8.54
C ARG A 30 -7.77 4.89 -7.15
N LEU A 31 -7.51 3.60 -6.87
CA LEU A 31 -6.88 3.17 -5.63
C LEU A 31 -5.44 3.66 -5.54
N GLU A 32 -4.69 3.63 -6.64
CA GLU A 32 -3.33 4.16 -6.69
C GLU A 32 -3.30 5.66 -6.42
N ALA A 33 -4.18 6.43 -7.07
CA ALA A 33 -4.32 7.86 -6.79
C ALA A 33 -4.74 8.14 -5.34
N TYR A 34 -5.55 7.27 -4.74
CA TYR A 34 -5.97 7.39 -3.35
C TYR A 34 -4.79 7.16 -2.38
N VAL A 35 -3.97 6.14 -2.62
CA VAL A 35 -2.76 5.85 -1.88
C VAL A 35 -1.76 7.01 -1.99
N ASP A 36 -1.53 7.52 -3.20
CA ASP A 36 -0.65 8.67 -3.43
C ASP A 36 -1.15 9.92 -2.70
N GLY A 37 -2.45 10.19 -2.75
CA GLY A 37 -3.07 11.32 -2.04
C GLY A 37 -2.98 11.21 -0.52
N TYR A 38 -3.19 10.00 0.02
CA TYR A 38 -3.04 9.71 1.45
C TYR A 38 -1.60 10.00 1.93
N ASP A 39 -0.61 9.47 1.22
CA ASP A 39 0.80 9.64 1.57
C ASP A 39 1.25 11.10 1.42
N ALA A 40 0.87 11.76 0.32
CA ALA A 40 1.18 13.17 0.10
C ALA A 40 0.56 14.09 1.16
N HIS A 41 -0.67 13.80 1.60
CA HIS A 41 -1.30 14.54 2.70
C HIS A 41 -0.52 14.34 4.01
N ALA A 42 -0.17 13.10 4.36
CA ALA A 42 0.60 12.82 5.58
C ALA A 42 1.94 13.56 5.58
N GLN A 43 2.71 13.46 4.49
CA GLN A 43 4.00 14.15 4.34
C GLN A 43 3.88 15.67 4.47
N ARG A 44 2.84 16.27 3.87
CA ARG A 44 2.60 17.72 3.95
C ARG A 44 2.28 18.21 5.36
N HIS A 45 1.70 17.34 6.19
CA HIS A 45 1.22 17.67 7.52
C HIS A 45 2.07 17.04 8.64
N GLY A 46 3.26 16.52 8.32
CA GLY A 46 4.22 16.00 9.30
C GLY A 46 3.89 14.61 9.87
N GLY A 47 2.95 13.88 9.24
CA GLY A 47 2.66 12.50 9.56
C GLY A 47 3.64 11.52 8.89
N PRO A 48 3.74 10.27 9.39
CA PRO A 48 4.65 9.27 8.84
C PRO A 48 4.24 8.78 7.44
N GLY A 49 2.94 8.86 7.12
CA GLY A 49 2.38 8.38 5.85
C GLY A 49 2.81 6.95 5.54
N LEU A 50 3.09 6.69 4.27
CA LEU A 50 3.66 5.43 3.80
C LEU A 50 5.19 5.52 3.68
N GLY A 51 5.85 6.25 4.59
CA GLY A 51 7.31 6.39 4.61
C GLY A 51 8.03 5.05 4.59
N GLY A 52 8.89 4.83 3.58
CA GLY A 52 9.63 3.57 3.37
C GLY A 52 8.87 2.50 2.56
N TRP A 53 7.63 2.75 2.15
CA TRP A 53 6.80 1.81 1.39
C TRP A 53 7.45 1.33 0.09
N ARG A 54 7.98 2.28 -0.70
CA ARG A 54 8.63 1.95 -1.97
C ARG A 54 9.88 1.09 -1.73
N GLU A 55 10.72 1.48 -0.78
CA GLU A 55 11.96 0.77 -0.44
C GLU A 55 11.68 -0.63 0.10
N TRP A 56 10.60 -0.78 0.89
CA TRP A 56 10.10 -2.05 1.36
C TRP A 56 9.67 -2.97 0.19
N LEU A 57 8.91 -2.43 -0.79
CA LEU A 57 8.52 -3.19 -1.99
C LEU A 57 9.72 -3.61 -2.84
N VAL A 58 10.72 -2.73 -3.02
CA VAL A 58 11.95 -3.05 -3.76
C VAL A 58 12.72 -4.19 -3.06
N THR A 59 12.85 -4.12 -1.74
CA THR A 59 13.51 -5.15 -0.93
C THR A 59 12.81 -6.49 -1.09
N ARG A 60 11.47 -6.48 -1.02
CA ARG A 60 10.65 -7.69 -1.13
C ARG A 60 10.68 -8.34 -2.50
N ARG A 61 10.75 -7.53 -3.57
CA ARG A 61 10.96 -8.01 -4.93
C ARG A 61 12.34 -8.65 -5.11
N GLY A 62 13.33 -8.29 -4.30
CA GLY A 62 14.71 -8.77 -4.40
C GLY A 62 15.45 -8.31 -5.65
N ARG A 63 14.87 -7.36 -6.41
CA ARG A 63 15.43 -6.81 -7.64
C ARG A 63 15.05 -5.33 -7.75
N SER A 64 16.03 -4.46 -7.97
CA SER A 64 15.77 -3.05 -8.27
C SER A 64 15.16 -2.90 -9.67
N CYS A 65 14.25 -1.95 -9.82
CA CYS A 65 13.86 -1.40 -11.12
C CYS A 65 13.48 0.08 -10.94
N ASN A 66 13.43 0.82 -12.05
CA ASN A 66 13.12 2.25 -12.07
C ASN A 66 11.63 2.57 -11.86
N HIS A 67 10.77 1.56 -11.73
CA HIS A 67 9.35 1.80 -11.50
C HIS A 67 9.10 2.39 -10.11
N THR A 68 8.11 3.28 -10.06
CA THR A 68 7.46 3.74 -8.83
C THR A 68 6.78 2.56 -8.10
N TRP A 69 6.24 2.81 -6.90
CA TRP A 69 5.63 1.75 -6.08
C TRP A 69 4.53 0.98 -6.83
N GLN A 70 3.75 1.66 -7.69
CA GLN A 70 2.69 1.05 -8.52
C GLN A 70 3.24 -0.07 -9.41
N GLY A 71 4.39 0.15 -10.04
CA GLY A 71 5.03 -0.86 -10.87
C GLY A 71 5.67 -1.98 -10.05
N GLN A 72 6.14 -1.70 -8.82
CA GLN A 72 6.62 -2.75 -7.91
C GLN A 72 5.49 -3.68 -7.49
N VAL A 73 4.31 -3.14 -7.16
CA VAL A 73 3.12 -3.94 -6.83
C VAL A 73 2.71 -4.83 -8.00
N ARG A 74 2.73 -4.32 -9.24
CA ARG A 74 2.45 -5.13 -10.44
C ARG A 74 3.46 -6.28 -10.60
N HIS A 75 4.77 -6.02 -10.44
CA HIS A 75 5.79 -7.08 -10.49
C HIS A 75 5.57 -8.17 -9.44
N LEU A 76 5.09 -7.81 -8.25
CA LEU A 76 4.80 -8.76 -7.18
C LEU A 76 3.48 -9.52 -7.42
N ALA A 77 2.49 -8.86 -8.03
CA ALA A 77 1.16 -9.43 -8.27
C ALA A 77 1.08 -10.31 -9.52
N LEU A 78 1.88 -9.96 -10.54
CA LEU A 78 1.91 -10.56 -11.88
C LEU A 78 3.36 -10.99 -12.20
N PRO A 79 3.86 -12.10 -11.62
CA PRO A 79 5.25 -12.51 -11.77
C PRO A 79 5.64 -12.87 -13.21
N GLU A 80 4.66 -13.28 -14.02
CA GLU A 80 4.83 -13.57 -15.44
C GLU A 80 4.90 -12.30 -16.32
N GLY A 81 4.73 -11.13 -15.71
CA GLY A 81 4.71 -9.83 -16.39
C GLY A 81 3.31 -9.40 -16.84
N TRP A 82 3.26 -8.25 -17.49
CA TRP A 82 2.06 -7.65 -18.06
C TRP A 82 2.43 -6.86 -19.32
N ASP A 83 1.50 -6.78 -20.26
CA ASP A 83 1.78 -6.18 -21.58
C ASP A 83 1.58 -4.66 -21.60
N SER A 84 0.69 -4.15 -20.77
CA SER A 84 0.28 -2.75 -20.79
C SER A 84 -0.16 -2.23 -19.40
N TRP A 85 -0.10 -0.92 -19.18
CA TRP A 85 -0.59 -0.31 -17.94
C TRP A 85 -2.12 -0.42 -17.77
N GLU A 86 -2.84 -0.55 -18.88
CA GLU A 86 -4.25 -0.94 -18.88
C GLU A 86 -4.32 -2.47 -18.78
N LEU A 87 -4.65 -2.95 -17.58
CA LEU A 87 -4.73 -4.37 -17.29
C LEU A 87 -6.10 -4.93 -17.67
N PRO A 88 -6.17 -6.19 -18.16
CA PRO A 88 -7.40 -6.97 -18.16
C PRO A 88 -8.03 -7.02 -16.75
N ALA A 89 -9.35 -7.13 -16.68
CA ALA A 89 -10.10 -7.01 -15.42
C ALA A 89 -9.67 -8.02 -14.34
N ASP A 90 -9.32 -9.25 -14.74
CA ASP A 90 -8.81 -10.29 -13.85
C ASP A 90 -7.42 -9.94 -13.28
N GLN A 91 -6.52 -9.43 -14.12
CA GLN A 91 -5.22 -8.94 -13.68
C GLN A 91 -5.34 -7.69 -12.82
N GLU A 92 -6.25 -6.77 -13.14
CA GLU A 92 -6.51 -5.58 -12.34
C GLU A 92 -6.99 -5.99 -10.93
N GLN A 93 -7.95 -6.91 -10.83
CA GLN A 93 -8.44 -7.44 -9.56
C GLN A 93 -7.34 -8.16 -8.76
N GLN A 94 -6.49 -8.93 -9.44
CA GLN A 94 -5.32 -9.57 -8.84
C GLN A 94 -4.37 -8.53 -8.23
N VAL A 95 -4.04 -7.47 -8.97
CA VAL A 95 -3.15 -6.40 -8.50
C VAL A 95 -3.77 -5.63 -7.34
N ILE A 96 -5.07 -5.34 -7.37
CA ILE A 96 -5.78 -4.69 -6.26
C ILE A 96 -5.73 -5.54 -4.99
N ARG A 97 -5.95 -6.86 -5.11
CA ARG A 97 -5.87 -7.75 -3.94
C ARG A 97 -4.47 -7.75 -3.34
N VAL A 98 -3.45 -7.92 -4.18
CA VAL A 98 -2.05 -7.94 -3.75
C VAL A 98 -1.61 -6.59 -3.18
N LEU A 99 -2.10 -5.46 -3.72
CA LEU A 99 -1.86 -4.13 -3.15
C LEU A 99 -2.26 -4.08 -1.66
N PHE A 100 -3.48 -4.50 -1.33
CA PHE A 100 -3.95 -4.47 0.06
C PHE A 100 -3.24 -5.49 0.95
N GLU A 101 -2.90 -6.67 0.43
CA GLU A 101 -2.07 -7.65 1.17
C GLU A 101 -0.68 -7.09 1.50
N LEU A 102 -0.05 -6.40 0.55
CA LEU A 102 1.26 -5.78 0.74
C LEU A 102 1.20 -4.60 1.72
N LEU A 103 0.15 -3.77 1.66
CA LEU A 103 -0.07 -2.69 2.62
C LEU A 103 -0.25 -3.24 4.05
N ASP A 104 -1.07 -4.29 4.24
CA ASP A 104 -1.24 -4.92 5.55
C ASP A 104 0.10 -5.42 6.12
N GLN A 105 0.91 -6.07 5.29
CA GLN A 105 2.20 -6.64 5.71
C GLN A 105 3.22 -5.56 6.04
N PHE A 106 3.34 -4.53 5.20
CA PHE A 106 4.21 -3.39 5.46
C PHE A 106 3.86 -2.69 6.79
N LEU A 107 2.57 -2.44 7.02
CA LEU A 107 2.11 -1.77 8.24
C LEU A 107 2.27 -2.67 9.47
N ALA A 108 2.07 -3.98 9.35
CA ALA A 108 2.31 -4.94 10.42
C ALA A 108 3.78 -4.99 10.85
N GLU A 109 4.70 -5.02 9.88
CA GLU A 109 6.15 -5.00 10.15
C GLU A 109 6.58 -3.68 10.79
N ARG A 110 6.01 -2.56 10.34
CA ARG A 110 6.27 -1.24 10.93
C ARG A 110 5.78 -1.14 12.37
N GLU A 111 4.55 -1.56 12.66
CA GLU A 111 4.02 -1.61 14.02
C GLU A 111 4.86 -2.50 14.94
N LEU A 112 5.37 -3.62 14.44
CA LEU A 112 6.25 -4.51 15.20
C LEU A 112 7.57 -3.80 15.55
N ALA A 113 8.22 -3.18 14.55
CA ALA A 113 9.46 -2.44 14.74
C ALA A 113 9.32 -1.28 15.74
N GLU A 114 8.19 -0.56 15.71
CA GLU A 114 7.88 0.50 16.67
C GLU A 114 7.72 -0.03 18.10
N ARG A 115 7.04 -1.17 18.27
CA ARG A 115 6.89 -1.83 19.59
C ARG A 115 8.22 -2.34 20.13
N GLU A 116 9.06 -2.91 19.28
CA GLU A 116 10.39 -3.41 19.66
C GLU A 116 11.34 -2.25 20.00
N GLY A 117 11.32 -1.16 19.22
CA GLY A 117 12.08 0.05 19.50
C GLY A 117 11.68 0.71 20.83
N ALA A 118 10.38 0.77 21.13
CA ALA A 118 9.87 1.27 22.40
C ALA A 118 10.26 0.40 23.60
N THR A 119 10.47 -0.90 23.38
CA THR A 119 10.89 -1.85 24.43
C THR A 119 12.38 -1.71 24.76
N HIS A 120 13.23 -1.39 23.77
CA HIS A 120 14.67 -1.21 23.96
C HIS A 120 15.09 0.20 24.42
N ALA A 121 14.17 1.16 24.41
CA ALA A 121 14.40 2.54 24.88
C ALA A 121 14.04 2.77 26.37
N ARG A 122 13.72 1.71 27.12
CA ARG A 122 13.41 1.73 28.56
C ARG A 122 14.55 1.13 29.38
#